data_AF-A0A7J9WGW5-F1
#
_entry.id   AF-A0A7J9WGW5-F1
#
_cell.length_a   1.000
_cell.length_b   1.000
_cell.length_c   1.000
_cell.angle_alpha   90.00
_cell.angle_beta   90.00
_cell.angle_gamma   90.00
#
_symmetry.space_group_name_H-M   'P 1'
#
loop_
_entity.id
_entity.type
_entity.pdbx_description
1 polymer ?
#
loop_
_entity_poly.entity_id
_entity_poly.type
_entity_poly.pdbx_seq_one_letter_code
_entity_poly.pdbx_strand_id
1 'polypeptide(L)'
;MLRPLAWRHVVTLLCLVGVLSPAAIGAAAGPEDKLDAVEKRLDGAKKNLRGVERRKAVELADLQRIDTRRAELDRELAGLNEQLSDAETQLADSRAALQSTTQKLVATEGRLADTRQELTKTRKQFNARARSTYMYGGQAGWTGLVLGVETISTFERGLKYARVILADDQRQVERMTVLETTIRRTTADLEVLQKRRAAQQAVDADRRDAAAAI
;
A
#
# COMPACT_ATOMS: atom_id res chain seq x y z
N MET A 1 18.23 -16.35 41.45
CA MET A 1 19.51 -16.62 42.15
C MET A 1 20.20 -15.28 42.40
N LEU A 2 20.07 -14.73 43.60
CA LEU A 2 20.50 -13.36 43.94
C LEU A 2 21.56 -13.40 45.06
N ARG A 3 22.61 -12.57 44.85
CA ARG A 3 23.62 -12.05 45.79
C ARG A 3 24.83 -12.94 46.08
N PRO A 4 26.05 -12.37 45.93
CA PRO A 4 26.73 -11.88 47.14
C PRO A 4 27.55 -10.58 46.90
N LEU A 5 26.90 -9.42 47.02
CA LEU A 5 27.61 -8.13 47.28
C LEU A 5 27.14 -7.44 48.58
N ALA A 6 26.07 -7.94 49.21
CA ALA A 6 25.53 -7.35 50.44
C ALA A 6 26.33 -7.71 51.72
N TRP A 7 27.26 -8.67 51.66
CA TRP A 7 27.99 -9.15 52.85
C TRP A 7 29.19 -8.26 53.23
N ARG A 8 29.85 -7.61 52.25
CA ARG A 8 31.06 -6.80 52.53
C ARG A 8 30.77 -5.42 53.15
N HIS A 9 29.56 -4.89 52.96
CA HIS A 9 29.17 -3.58 53.50
C HIS A 9 28.54 -3.66 54.89
N VAL A 10 27.97 -4.81 55.28
CA VAL A 10 27.43 -5.01 56.63
C VAL A 10 28.56 -5.20 57.65
N VAL A 11 29.67 -5.84 57.27
CA VAL A 11 30.83 -6.06 58.17
C VAL A 11 31.68 -4.79 58.35
N THR A 12 31.71 -3.89 57.36
CA THR A 12 32.49 -2.64 57.44
C THR A 12 31.77 -1.51 58.19
N LEU A 13 30.43 -1.57 58.30
CA LEU A 13 29.65 -0.58 59.08
C LEU A 13 29.57 -0.94 60.59
N LEU A 14 29.85 -2.20 60.96
CA LEU A 14 29.82 -2.68 62.35
C LEU A 14 31.13 -2.42 63.13
N CYS A 15 32.26 -2.17 62.46
CA CYS A 15 33.57 -2.01 63.10
C CYS A 15 33.99 -0.58 63.45
N LEU A 16 33.13 0.44 63.26
CA LEU A 16 33.47 1.85 63.55
C LEU A 16 32.68 2.45 64.74
N VAL A 17 31.93 1.63 65.48
CA VAL A 17 31.09 2.11 66.61
C VAL A 17 31.59 1.63 67.99
N GLY A 18 32.63 0.82 68.07
CA GLY A 18 33.18 0.39 69.35
C GLY A 18 34.66 0.71 69.45
N VAL A 19 35.02 1.79 70.17
CA VAL A 19 36.14 1.82 71.13
C VAL A 19 36.37 3.24 71.69
N LEU A 20 36.28 3.30 73.01
CA LEU A 20 36.90 4.20 73.99
C LEU A 20 36.39 5.66 74.16
N SER A 21 35.61 5.83 75.23
CA SER A 21 35.67 7.00 76.10
C SER A 21 37.01 7.10 76.85
N PRO A 22 37.41 8.33 77.21
CA PRO A 22 37.83 8.61 78.57
C PRO A 22 36.87 9.62 79.23
N ALA A 23 36.51 9.34 80.47
CA ALA A 23 35.82 10.26 81.35
C ALA A 23 36.74 11.46 81.65
N ALA A 24 36.30 12.65 81.26
CA ALA A 24 36.81 13.91 81.79
C ALA A 24 35.68 14.58 82.58
N ILE A 25 35.93 14.75 83.88
CA ILE A 25 35.17 15.58 84.80
C ILE A 25 35.29 17.03 84.31
N GLY A 26 34.16 17.69 84.07
CA GLY A 26 34.14 19.09 83.69
C GLY A 26 32.72 19.61 83.64
N ALA A 27 32.34 20.32 84.70
CA ALA A 27 31.13 21.11 84.88
C ALA A 27 29.80 20.32 84.74
N ALA A 28 28.99 20.40 85.78
CA ALA A 28 27.54 20.33 85.58
C ALA A 28 27.19 21.42 84.55
N ALA A 29 27.10 21.03 83.27
CA ALA A 29 26.47 21.83 82.25
C ALA A 29 25.16 22.30 82.87
N GLY A 30 25.07 23.60 83.09
CA GLY A 30 23.90 24.18 83.73
C GLY A 30 22.66 23.77 82.93
N PRO A 31 21.46 23.82 83.51
CA PRO A 31 20.22 23.68 82.76
C PRO A 31 20.24 24.53 81.46
N GLU A 32 20.93 25.67 81.49
CA GLU A 32 21.14 26.62 80.39
C GLU A 32 22.02 26.08 79.24
N ASP A 33 23.18 25.46 79.51
CA ASP A 33 24.04 24.88 78.45
C ASP A 33 23.34 23.74 77.68
N LYS A 34 22.50 22.97 78.39
CA LYS A 34 21.67 21.92 77.78
C LYS A 34 20.54 22.53 76.96
N LEU A 35 19.97 23.65 77.41
CA LEU A 35 18.93 24.39 76.69
C LEU A 35 19.49 24.93 75.36
N ASP A 36 20.66 25.57 75.39
CA ASP A 36 21.36 26.10 74.21
C ASP A 36 21.68 25.01 73.17
N ALA A 37 22.12 23.84 73.64
CA ALA A 37 22.40 22.70 72.77
C ALA A 37 21.11 22.15 72.13
N VAL A 38 20.00 22.12 72.87
CA VAL A 38 18.68 21.72 72.36
C VAL A 38 18.15 22.74 71.36
N GLU A 39 18.31 24.03 71.61
CA GLU A 39 17.89 25.11 70.72
C GLU A 39 18.65 25.05 69.38
N LYS A 40 19.98 24.88 69.41
CA LYS A 40 20.78 24.68 68.20
C LYS A 40 20.36 23.44 67.41
N ARG A 41 20.04 22.33 68.09
CA ARG A 41 19.53 21.11 67.45
C ARG A 41 18.16 21.32 66.85
N LEU A 42 17.27 22.04 67.53
CA LEU A 42 15.94 22.38 67.04
C LEU A 42 16.03 23.26 65.79
N ASP A 43 16.91 24.25 65.78
CA ASP A 43 17.15 25.11 64.62
C ASP A 43 17.78 24.35 63.44
N GLY A 44 18.71 23.43 63.72
CA GLY A 44 19.24 22.50 62.71
C GLY A 44 18.15 21.62 62.11
N ALA A 45 17.28 21.05 62.96
CA ALA A 45 16.15 20.23 62.53
C ALA A 45 15.14 21.03 61.69
N LYS A 46 14.81 22.26 62.09
CA LYS A 46 13.95 23.18 61.33
C LYS A 46 14.55 23.52 59.95
N LYS A 47 15.86 23.78 59.87
CA LYS A 47 16.55 24.04 58.59
C LYS A 47 16.53 22.80 57.69
N ASN A 48 16.77 21.62 58.24
CA ASN A 48 16.71 20.36 57.52
C ASN A 48 15.30 20.06 57.00
N LEU A 49 14.27 20.29 57.81
CA LEU A 49 12.87 20.12 57.42
C LEU A 49 12.51 21.04 56.24
N ARG A 50 12.85 22.34 56.31
CA ARG A 50 12.67 23.27 55.18
C ARG A 50 13.44 22.82 53.93
N GLY A 51 14.64 22.24 54.10
CA GLY A 51 15.42 21.67 53.00
C GLY A 51 14.74 20.46 52.35
N VAL A 52 14.14 19.57 53.16
CA VAL A 52 13.36 18.42 52.67
C VAL A 52 12.09 18.89 51.95
N GLU A 53 11.36 19.85 52.51
CA GLU A 53 10.14 20.41 51.89
C GLU A 53 10.44 21.04 50.53
N ARG A 54 11.53 21.79 50.40
CA ARG A 54 11.98 22.36 49.11
C ARG A 54 12.30 21.26 48.09
N ARG A 55 13.04 20.22 48.50
CA ARG A 55 13.34 19.08 47.61
C ARG A 55 12.07 18.37 47.17
N LYS A 56 11.13 18.14 48.08
CA LYS A 56 9.82 17.54 47.76
C LYS A 56 9.04 18.41 46.76
N ALA A 57 9.05 19.73 46.92
CA ALA A 57 8.37 20.63 46.01
C ALA A 57 8.98 20.60 44.59
N VAL A 58 10.31 20.54 44.48
CA VAL A 58 11.01 20.38 43.19
C VAL A 58 10.67 19.03 42.57
N GLU A 59 10.75 17.94 43.32
CA GLU A 59 10.45 16.60 42.81
C GLU A 59 9.00 16.48 42.31
N LEU A 60 8.04 17.08 43.01
CA LEU A 60 6.64 17.12 42.58
C LEU A 60 6.47 17.93 41.28
N ALA A 61 7.19 19.04 41.13
CA ALA A 61 7.16 19.83 39.89
C ALA A 61 7.80 19.06 38.71
N ASP A 62 8.86 18.30 38.96
CA ASP A 62 9.50 17.45 37.95
C ASP A 62 8.61 16.28 37.54
N LEU A 63 7.93 15.63 38.49
CA LEU A 63 6.92 14.60 38.20
C LEU A 63 5.79 15.16 37.34
N GLN A 64 5.26 16.34 37.68
CA GLN A 64 4.21 17.00 36.87
C GLN A 64 4.68 17.30 35.44
N ARG A 65 5.94 17.71 35.25
CA ARG A 65 6.53 17.91 33.92
C ARG A 65 6.64 16.60 33.15
N ILE A 66 7.11 15.54 33.79
CA ILE A 66 7.22 14.20 33.18
C ILE A 66 5.85 13.68 32.76
N ASP A 67 4.84 13.80 33.63
CA ASP A 67 3.47 13.38 33.32
C ASP A 67 2.88 14.16 32.14
N THR A 68 3.14 15.47 32.09
CA THR A 68 2.73 16.31 30.95
C THR A 68 3.41 15.87 29.66
N ARG A 69 4.72 15.62 29.69
CA ARG A 69 5.49 15.17 28.52
C ARG A 69 5.07 13.78 28.06
N ARG A 70 4.78 12.88 29.00
CA ARG A 70 4.26 11.55 28.71
C ARG A 70 2.90 11.65 28.01
N ALA A 71 1.99 12.47 28.54
CA ALA A 71 0.69 12.67 27.91
C ALA A 71 0.78 13.31 26.50
N GLU A 72 1.79 14.15 26.26
CA GLU A 72 2.09 14.68 24.92
C GLU A 72 2.56 13.57 23.97
N LEU A 73 3.56 12.78 24.39
CA LEU A 73 4.07 11.65 23.60
C LEU A 73 2.99 10.59 23.32
N ASP A 74 2.13 10.29 24.28
CA ASP A 74 1.01 9.36 24.10
C ASP A 74 0.03 9.86 23.03
N ARG A 75 -0.20 11.18 22.95
CA ARG A 75 -1.02 11.79 21.88
C ARG A 75 -0.32 11.74 20.53
N GLU A 76 0.98 12.03 20.49
CA GLU A 76 1.79 11.93 19.26
C GLU A 76 1.78 10.49 18.72
N LEU A 77 1.97 9.49 19.60
CA LEU A 77 1.92 8.07 19.23
C LEU A 77 0.52 7.65 18.73
N ALA A 78 -0.55 8.14 19.37
CA ALA A 78 -1.90 7.89 18.89
C ALA A 78 -2.12 8.47 17.48
N GLY A 79 -1.67 9.71 17.24
CA GLY A 79 -1.76 10.35 15.93
C GLY A 79 -0.93 9.63 14.86
N LEU A 80 0.29 9.18 15.20
CA LEU A 80 1.14 8.40 14.28
C LEU A 80 0.52 7.04 13.95
N ASN A 81 -0.10 6.35 14.92
CA ASN A 81 -0.80 5.10 14.67
C ASN A 81 -2.01 5.27 13.76
N GLU A 82 -2.77 6.36 13.91
CA GLU A 82 -3.88 6.68 13.01
C GLU A 82 -3.39 6.94 11.58
N GLN A 83 -2.33 7.76 11.43
CA GLN A 83 -1.70 8.01 10.13
C GLN A 83 -1.16 6.73 9.47
N LEU A 84 -0.57 5.82 10.26
CA LEU A 84 -0.09 4.54 9.77
C LEU A 84 -1.25 3.66 9.28
N SER A 85 -2.32 3.55 10.05
CA SER A 85 -3.52 2.79 9.68
C SER A 85 -4.15 3.32 8.38
N ASP A 86 -4.24 4.65 8.24
CA ASP A 86 -4.74 5.29 7.04
C ASP A 86 -3.83 5.01 5.83
N ALA A 87 -2.52 5.10 6.00
CA ALA A 87 -1.55 4.80 4.96
C ALA A 87 -1.60 3.33 4.52
N GLU A 88 -1.75 2.39 5.45
CA GLU A 88 -1.92 0.96 5.17
C GLU A 88 -3.20 0.69 4.36
N THR A 89 -4.30 1.34 4.74
CA THR A 89 -5.58 1.24 4.02
C THR A 89 -5.45 1.77 2.59
N GLN A 90 -4.87 2.96 2.41
CA GLN A 90 -4.64 3.55 1.09
C GLN A 90 -3.72 2.68 0.22
N LEU A 91 -2.70 2.06 0.82
CA LEU A 91 -1.80 1.13 0.12
C LEU A 91 -2.53 -0.14 -0.34
N ALA A 92 -3.42 -0.69 0.50
CA ALA A 92 -4.25 -1.83 0.15
C ALA A 92 -5.17 -1.50 -1.04
N ASP A 93 -5.83 -0.34 -1.01
CA ASP A 93 -6.69 0.14 -2.09
C ASP A 93 -5.93 0.37 -3.40
N SER A 94 -4.75 1.00 -3.34
CA SER A 94 -3.84 1.17 -4.49
C SER A 94 -3.48 -0.18 -5.13
N ARG A 95 -3.11 -1.17 -4.30
CA ARG A 95 -2.77 -2.53 -4.77
C ARG A 95 -3.96 -3.23 -5.43
N ALA A 96 -5.14 -3.15 -4.82
CA ALA A 96 -6.36 -3.72 -5.39
C ALA A 96 -6.72 -3.06 -6.74
N ALA A 97 -6.58 -1.74 -6.84
CA ALA A 97 -6.80 -0.99 -8.08
C ALA A 97 -5.80 -1.40 -9.19
N LEU A 98 -4.52 -1.55 -8.86
CA LEU A 98 -3.49 -2.03 -9.80
C LEU A 98 -3.77 -3.45 -10.28
N GLN A 99 -4.18 -4.35 -9.39
CA GLN A 99 -4.54 -5.72 -9.74
C GLN A 99 -5.74 -5.75 -10.69
N SER A 100 -6.78 -4.96 -10.39
CA SER A 100 -7.96 -4.80 -11.25
C SER A 100 -7.60 -4.27 -12.65
N THR A 101 -6.78 -3.21 -12.73
CA THR A 101 -6.28 -2.67 -14.01
C THR A 101 -5.50 -3.73 -14.78
N THR A 102 -4.64 -4.49 -14.11
CA THR A 102 -3.83 -5.55 -14.74
C THR A 102 -4.70 -6.66 -15.31
N GLN A 103 -5.70 -7.13 -14.57
CA GLN A 103 -6.65 -8.13 -15.06
C GLN A 103 -7.42 -7.63 -16.28
N LYS A 104 -7.87 -6.36 -16.27
CA LYS A 104 -8.53 -5.75 -17.43
C LYS A 104 -7.61 -5.68 -18.64
N LEU A 105 -6.32 -5.41 -18.44
CA LEU A 105 -5.32 -5.37 -19.50
C LEU A 105 -5.18 -6.73 -20.17
N VAL A 106 -4.95 -7.79 -19.37
CA VAL A 106 -4.85 -9.18 -19.86
C VAL A 106 -6.13 -9.61 -20.58
N ALA A 107 -7.30 -9.32 -20.02
CA ALA A 107 -8.58 -9.65 -20.66
C ALA A 107 -8.83 -8.87 -21.95
N THR A 108 -8.29 -7.65 -22.07
CA THR A 108 -8.41 -6.83 -23.29
C THR A 108 -7.43 -7.29 -24.35
N GLU A 109 -6.20 -7.65 -23.97
CA GLU A 109 -5.21 -8.27 -24.85
C GLU A 109 -5.71 -9.60 -25.43
N GLY A 110 -6.32 -10.45 -24.60
CA GLY A 110 -6.94 -11.70 -25.05
C GLY A 110 -8.02 -11.47 -26.10
N ARG A 111 -8.98 -10.57 -25.81
CA ARG A 111 -10.03 -10.20 -26.77
C ARG A 111 -9.47 -9.62 -28.08
N LEU A 112 -8.40 -8.83 -27.99
CA LEU A 112 -7.73 -8.28 -29.17
C LEU A 112 -7.08 -9.38 -30.02
N ALA A 113 -6.43 -10.36 -29.38
CA ALA A 113 -5.85 -11.51 -30.06
C ALA A 113 -6.92 -12.36 -30.76
N ASP A 114 -8.02 -12.67 -30.07
CA ASP A 114 -9.15 -13.42 -30.62
C ASP A 114 -9.76 -12.70 -31.83
N THR A 115 -9.99 -11.39 -31.72
CA THR A 115 -10.56 -10.56 -32.81
C THR A 115 -9.63 -10.54 -34.02
N ARG A 116 -8.31 -10.44 -33.82
CA ARG A 116 -7.31 -10.51 -34.91
C ARG A 116 -7.30 -11.88 -35.58
N GLN A 117 -7.44 -12.95 -34.80
CA GLN A 117 -7.52 -14.31 -35.34
C GLN A 117 -8.78 -14.47 -36.19
N GLU A 118 -9.92 -13.95 -35.72
CA GLU A 118 -11.18 -14.01 -36.45
C GLU A 118 -11.15 -13.21 -37.75
N LEU A 119 -10.55 -12.01 -37.73
CA LEU A 119 -10.32 -11.21 -38.93
C LEU A 119 -9.46 -11.98 -39.94
N THR A 120 -8.40 -12.64 -39.48
CA THR A 120 -7.51 -13.44 -40.34
C THR A 120 -8.25 -14.62 -40.96
N LYS A 121 -9.07 -15.34 -40.18
CA LYS A 121 -9.90 -16.45 -40.69
C LYS A 121 -10.89 -15.97 -41.74
N THR A 122 -11.64 -14.90 -41.44
CA THR A 122 -12.64 -14.32 -42.34
C THR A 122 -11.98 -13.85 -43.64
N ARG A 123 -10.84 -13.15 -43.55
CA ARG A 123 -10.09 -12.68 -44.73
C ARG A 123 -9.57 -13.84 -45.58
N LYS A 124 -9.11 -14.93 -44.95
CA LYS A 124 -8.65 -16.13 -45.68
C LYS A 124 -9.79 -16.80 -46.43
N GLN A 125 -10.96 -16.95 -45.80
CA GLN A 125 -12.16 -17.52 -46.43
C GLN A 125 -12.62 -16.67 -47.61
N PHE A 126 -12.71 -15.36 -47.41
CA PHE A 126 -13.08 -14.41 -48.45
C PHE A 126 -12.10 -14.46 -49.63
N ASN A 127 -10.79 -14.40 -49.37
CA ASN A 127 -9.76 -14.43 -50.41
C ASN A 127 -9.73 -15.77 -51.17
N ALA A 128 -9.91 -16.89 -50.47
CA ALA A 128 -9.97 -18.21 -51.12
C ALA A 128 -11.16 -18.28 -52.08
N ARG A 129 -12.32 -17.77 -51.66
CA ARG A 129 -13.52 -17.71 -52.49
C ARG A 129 -13.34 -16.75 -53.66
N ALA A 130 -12.84 -15.53 -53.43
CA ALA A 130 -12.55 -14.56 -54.50
C ALA A 130 -11.58 -15.13 -55.54
N ARG A 131 -10.53 -15.83 -55.09
CA ARG A 131 -9.59 -16.53 -55.98
C ARG A 131 -10.28 -17.64 -56.77
N SER A 132 -11.13 -18.45 -56.15
CA SER A 132 -11.88 -19.50 -56.86
C SER A 132 -12.81 -18.91 -57.91
N THR A 133 -13.52 -17.81 -57.60
CA THR A 133 -14.37 -17.10 -58.54
C THR A 133 -13.55 -16.53 -59.71
N TYR A 134 -12.36 -16.00 -59.44
CA TYR A 134 -11.46 -15.50 -60.48
C TYR A 134 -10.92 -16.62 -61.40
N MET A 135 -10.38 -17.70 -60.81
CA MET A 135 -9.74 -18.78 -61.58
C MET A 135 -10.74 -19.65 -62.36
N TYR A 136 -11.93 -19.91 -61.79
CA TYR A 136 -12.91 -20.83 -62.38
C TYR A 136 -14.14 -20.11 -62.96
N GLY A 137 -14.26 -18.80 -62.77
CA GLY A 137 -15.35 -17.96 -63.29
C GLY A 137 -15.29 -17.66 -64.79
N GLY A 138 -14.16 -17.90 -65.47
CA GLY A 138 -13.99 -17.55 -66.89
C GLY A 138 -14.38 -18.65 -67.90
N GLN A 139 -14.41 -19.93 -67.49
CA GLN A 139 -14.60 -21.06 -68.41
C GLN A 139 -15.85 -21.91 -68.12
N ALA A 140 -16.40 -21.86 -66.90
CA ALA A 140 -17.67 -22.51 -66.53
C ALA A 140 -18.37 -21.88 -65.30
N GLY A 141 -17.82 -20.82 -64.70
CA GLY A 141 -18.34 -20.23 -63.47
C GLY A 141 -19.12 -18.94 -63.72
N TRP A 142 -20.06 -18.63 -62.84
CA TRP A 142 -20.88 -17.41 -62.75
C TRP A 142 -21.54 -16.86 -64.03
N THR A 143 -20.78 -16.39 -65.02
CA THR A 143 -21.32 -16.03 -66.35
C THR A 143 -21.87 -17.27 -67.05
N GLY A 144 -21.23 -18.43 -66.95
CA GLY A 144 -21.80 -19.70 -67.45
C GLY A 144 -23.03 -20.15 -66.67
N LEU A 145 -23.06 -19.89 -65.36
CA LEU A 145 -24.15 -20.27 -64.45
C LEU A 145 -25.41 -19.40 -64.61
N VAL A 146 -25.23 -18.15 -65.09
CA VAL A 146 -26.31 -17.17 -65.31
C VAL A 146 -26.63 -16.98 -66.80
N LEU A 147 -25.66 -17.09 -67.71
CA LEU A 147 -25.83 -16.81 -69.14
C LEU A 147 -25.65 -18.04 -70.03
N GLY A 148 -25.09 -19.15 -69.52
CA GLY A 148 -24.85 -20.40 -70.27
C GLY A 148 -25.88 -21.49 -70.03
N VAL A 149 -27.11 -21.12 -69.64
CA VAL A 149 -28.16 -22.06 -69.19
C VAL A 149 -29.17 -22.36 -70.29
N GLU A 150 -29.31 -23.63 -70.64
CA GLU A 150 -30.17 -24.12 -71.73
C GLU A 150 -31.68 -24.13 -71.37
N THR A 151 -32.04 -24.01 -70.08
CA THR A 151 -33.44 -23.93 -69.63
C THR A 151 -33.71 -22.81 -68.61
N ILE A 152 -34.92 -22.25 -68.65
CA ILE A 152 -35.41 -21.20 -67.72
C ILE A 152 -35.31 -21.64 -66.25
N SER A 153 -35.56 -22.92 -65.94
CA SER A 153 -35.46 -23.43 -64.56
C SER A 153 -34.03 -23.44 -64.01
N THR A 154 -33.03 -23.75 -64.86
CA THR A 154 -31.62 -23.69 -64.49
C THR A 154 -31.14 -22.25 -64.32
N PHE A 155 -31.65 -21.33 -65.13
CA PHE A 155 -31.40 -19.88 -64.99
C PHE A 155 -31.91 -19.33 -63.66
N GLU A 156 -33.15 -19.64 -63.28
CA GLU A 156 -33.72 -19.17 -62.01
C GLU A 156 -32.93 -19.68 -60.80
N ARG A 157 -32.53 -20.96 -60.81
CA ARG A 157 -31.67 -21.54 -59.76
C ARG A 157 -30.31 -20.87 -59.71
N GLY A 158 -29.70 -20.61 -60.86
CA GLY A 158 -28.44 -19.89 -60.97
C GLY A 158 -28.53 -18.49 -60.38
N LEU A 159 -29.58 -17.73 -60.71
CA LEU A 159 -29.84 -16.39 -60.19
C LEU A 159 -30.16 -16.36 -58.68
N LYS A 160 -30.80 -17.39 -58.14
CA LYS A 160 -30.99 -17.53 -56.69
C LYS A 160 -29.66 -17.78 -55.98
N TYR A 161 -28.86 -18.72 -56.48
CA TYR A 161 -27.55 -19.07 -55.90
C TYR A 161 -26.59 -17.88 -55.91
N ALA A 162 -26.59 -17.19 -57.04
CA ALA A 162 -25.94 -15.93 -57.31
C ALA A 162 -26.18 -14.85 -56.23
N ARG A 163 -27.45 -14.58 -55.94
CA ARG A 163 -27.85 -13.61 -54.92
C ARG A 163 -27.41 -14.01 -53.52
N VAL A 164 -27.49 -15.30 -53.19
CA VAL A 164 -27.06 -15.81 -51.87
C VAL A 164 -25.56 -15.60 -51.66
N ILE A 165 -24.74 -15.87 -52.68
CA ILE A 165 -23.28 -15.66 -52.65
C ILE A 165 -22.95 -14.17 -52.48
N LEU A 166 -23.58 -13.29 -53.26
CA LEU A 166 -23.33 -11.84 -53.18
C LEU A 166 -23.78 -11.26 -51.84
N ALA A 167 -24.91 -11.71 -51.31
CA ALA A 167 -25.35 -11.33 -49.97
C ALA A 167 -24.39 -11.84 -48.89
N ASP A 168 -23.79 -13.02 -49.09
CA ASP A 168 -22.77 -13.55 -48.19
C ASP A 168 -21.46 -12.76 -48.25
N ASP A 169 -21.03 -12.34 -49.44
CA ASP A 169 -19.87 -11.46 -49.62
C ASP A 169 -20.04 -10.13 -48.91
N GLN A 170 -21.19 -9.49 -49.09
CA GLN A 170 -21.51 -8.24 -48.42
C GLN A 170 -21.42 -8.41 -46.90
N ARG A 171 -22.02 -9.47 -46.35
CA ARG A 171 -21.92 -9.79 -44.92
C ARG A 171 -20.48 -10.04 -44.47
N GLN A 172 -19.65 -10.73 -45.27
CA GLN A 172 -18.25 -10.97 -44.92
C GLN A 172 -17.43 -9.68 -44.91
N VAL A 173 -17.62 -8.79 -45.89
CA VAL A 173 -16.97 -7.47 -45.93
C VAL A 173 -17.39 -6.62 -44.73
N GLU A 174 -18.69 -6.55 -44.44
CA GLU A 174 -19.22 -5.86 -43.26
C GLU A 174 -18.62 -6.40 -41.96
N ARG A 175 -18.55 -7.73 -41.80
CA ARG A 175 -17.88 -8.37 -40.65
C ARG A 175 -16.42 -7.96 -40.55
N MET A 176 -15.66 -7.99 -41.65
CA MET A 176 -14.26 -7.58 -41.65
C MET A 176 -14.11 -6.12 -41.21
N THR A 177 -14.96 -5.21 -41.71
CA THR A 177 -14.95 -3.79 -41.29
C THR A 177 -15.29 -3.63 -39.81
N VAL A 178 -16.27 -4.38 -39.30
CA VAL A 178 -16.60 -4.38 -37.86
C VAL A 178 -15.45 -4.91 -37.01
N LEU A 179 -14.78 -5.99 -37.45
CA LEU A 179 -13.61 -6.54 -36.75
C LEU A 179 -12.43 -5.55 -36.76
N GLU A 180 -12.15 -4.90 -37.89
CA GLU A 180 -11.09 -3.89 -37.99
C GLU A 180 -11.35 -2.68 -37.09
N THR A 181 -12.58 -2.18 -37.07
CA THR A 181 -12.97 -1.07 -36.19
C THR A 181 -12.90 -1.48 -34.71
N THR A 182 -13.29 -2.71 -34.39
CA THR A 182 -13.17 -3.27 -33.03
C THR A 182 -11.71 -3.39 -32.60
N ILE A 183 -10.82 -3.86 -33.47
CA ILE A 183 -9.37 -3.92 -33.22
C ILE A 183 -8.81 -2.53 -32.94
N ARG A 184 -9.17 -1.52 -33.75
CA ARG A 184 -8.70 -0.14 -33.56
C ARG A 184 -9.15 0.41 -32.21
N ARG A 185 -10.43 0.27 -31.86
CA ARG A 185 -10.97 0.71 -30.56
C ARG A 185 -10.29 0.00 -29.40
N THR A 186 -10.20 -1.32 -29.45
CA THR A 186 -9.58 -2.13 -28.39
C THR A 186 -8.09 -1.79 -28.20
N THR A 187 -7.38 -1.48 -29.29
CA THR A 187 -5.98 -1.03 -29.22
C THR A 187 -5.87 0.33 -28.52
N ALA A 188 -6.74 1.29 -28.85
CA ALA A 188 -6.78 2.59 -28.18
C ALA A 188 -7.14 2.45 -26.68
N ASP A 189 -8.11 1.60 -26.35
CA ASP A 189 -8.49 1.32 -24.95
C ASP A 189 -7.32 0.71 -24.17
N LEU A 190 -6.55 -0.18 -24.81
CA LEU A 190 -5.36 -0.79 -24.22
C LEU A 190 -4.29 0.26 -23.92
N GLU A 191 -4.03 1.20 -24.85
CA GLU A 191 -3.10 2.30 -24.61
C GLU A 191 -3.53 3.18 -23.43
N VAL A 192 -4.83 3.46 -23.29
CA VAL A 192 -5.38 4.20 -22.14
C VAL A 192 -5.16 3.43 -20.84
N LEU A 193 -5.42 2.13 -20.83
CA LEU A 193 -5.19 1.28 -19.65
C LEU A 193 -3.71 1.21 -19.27
N GLN A 194 -2.81 1.12 -20.26
CA GLN A 194 -1.37 1.14 -20.02
C GLN A 194 -0.91 2.47 -19.42
N LYS A 195 -1.38 3.61 -19.95
CA LYS A 195 -1.09 4.94 -19.38
C LYS A 195 -1.61 5.06 -17.95
N ARG A 196 -2.82 4.58 -17.68
CA ARG A 196 -3.39 4.58 -16.32
C ARG A 196 -2.55 3.74 -15.36
N ARG A 197 -2.10 2.56 -15.79
CA ARG A 197 -1.21 1.70 -14.99
C ARG A 197 0.12 2.40 -14.70
N ALA A 198 0.74 3.03 -15.69
CA ALA A 198 1.99 3.77 -15.51
C ALA A 198 1.83 4.93 -14.53
N ALA A 199 0.73 5.68 -14.62
CA ALA A 199 0.40 6.75 -13.68
C ALA A 199 0.20 6.22 -12.24
N GLN A 200 -0.49 5.08 -12.08
CA GLN A 200 -0.66 4.44 -10.77
C GLN A 200 0.69 4.00 -10.18
N GLN A 201 1.59 3.45 -11.01
CA GLN A 201 2.93 3.04 -10.57
C GLN A 201 3.82 4.23 -10.21
N ALA A 202 3.72 5.36 -10.93
CA ALA A 202 4.45 6.58 -10.60
C ALA A 202 4.00 7.14 -9.24
N VAL A 203 2.69 7.23 -9.00
CA VAL A 203 2.16 7.69 -7.71
C VAL A 203 2.60 6.78 -6.56
N ASP A 204 2.60 5.46 -6.76
CA ASP A 204 3.06 4.53 -5.74
C ASP A 204 4.59 4.61 -5.52
N ALA A 205 5.38 4.98 -6.55
CA ALA A 205 6.82 5.23 -6.41
C ALA A 205 7.10 6.52 -5.64
N ASP A 206 6.45 7.63 -6.01
CA ASP A 206 6.58 8.92 -5.32
C ASP A 206 6.22 8.80 -3.83
N ARG A 207 5.18 8.02 -3.51
CA ARG A 207 4.80 7.72 -2.11
C ARG A 207 5.85 6.91 -1.36
N ARG A 208 6.52 5.96 -2.02
CA ARG A 208 7.61 5.19 -1.40
C ARG A 208 8.83 6.07 -1.16
N ASP A 209 9.17 6.93 -2.10
CA ASP A 209 10.29 7.85 -1.97
C ASP A 209 10.03 8.88 -0.87
N ALA A 210 8.80 9.40 -0.78
CA ALA A 210 8.37 10.26 0.33
C ALA A 210 8.44 9.54 1.68
N ALA A 211 8.04 8.27 1.75
CA ALA A 211 8.13 7.47 2.98
C ALA A 211 9.58 7.12 3.37
N ALA A 212 10.50 7.00 2.41
CA ALA A 212 11.91 6.73 2.66
C ALA A 212 12.74 7.98 3.02
N ALA A 213 12.20 9.17 2.78
CA ALA A 213 12.84 10.45 3.09
C ALA A 213 12.56 10.98 4.51
N ILE A 214 11.68 10.31 5.26
CA ILE A 214 11.31 10.60 6.66
C ILE A 214 12.09 9.64 7.57
#